data_AF-A0A849XV28-F1
#
_entry.id   AF-A0A849XV28-F1
#
_cell.length_a   1.000
_cell.length_b   1.000
_cell.length_c   1.000
_cell.angle_alpha   90.00
_cell.angle_beta   90.00
_cell.angle_gamma   90.00
#
_symmetry.space_group_name_H-M   'P 1'
#
loop_
_entity.id
_entity.type
_entity.pdbx_description
1 polymer ?
#
loop_
_entity_poly.entity_id
_entity_poly.type
_entity_poly.pdbx_seq_one_letter_code
_entity_poly.pdbx_strand_id
1 'polypeptide(L)' 'MKKVIAGCIDLMLEFDSASELNRYIADIEAKKQEYSIVDRKELPGNRIMIRIHRQYNKSPFPTTEGGEN' A
#
# COMPACT_ATOMS: atom_id res chain seq x y z
N MET A 1 9.45 27.64 -7.59
CA MET A 1 8.71 26.68 -8.44
C MET A 1 8.98 25.27 -7.93
N LYS A 2 7.96 24.41 -7.80
CA LYS A 2 8.12 23.02 -7.31
C LYS A 2 8.08 22.03 -8.48
N LYS A 3 8.88 20.96 -8.40
CA LYS A 3 8.85 19.82 -9.32
C LYS A 3 8.42 18.59 -8.53
N VAL A 4 7.37 17.90 -8.97
CA VAL A 4 6.95 16.63 -8.37
C VAL A 4 7.90 15.55 -8.89
N ILE A 5 8.62 14.90 -7.98
CA ILE A 5 9.58 13.82 -8.30
C ILE A 5 8.96 12.43 -8.12
N ALA A 6 8.04 12.29 -7.16
CA ALA A 6 7.30 11.06 -6.88
C ALA A 6 6.02 11.38 -6.08
N GLY A 7 5.09 10.43 -6.04
CA GLY A 7 3.86 10.54 -5.25
C GLY A 7 3.11 9.22 -5.13
N CYS A 8 2.48 9.01 -3.98
CA CYS A 8 1.59 7.87 -3.73
C CYS A 8 0.37 8.31 -2.93
N ILE A 9 -0.66 7.48 -2.92
CA ILE A 9 -1.79 7.58 -2.00
C ILE A 9 -1.44 6.78 -0.75
N ASP A 10 -1.55 7.40 0.43
CA ASP A 10 -1.51 6.71 1.71
C ASP A 10 -2.94 6.32 2.11
N LEU A 11 -3.17 5.02 2.34
CA LEU A 11 -4.46 4.46 2.68
C LEU A 11 -4.34 3.63 3.97
N MET A 12 -5.34 3.76 4.84
CA MET A 12 -5.56 2.86 5.97
C MET A 12 -6.84 2.08 5.70
N LEU A 13 -6.74 0.75 5.66
CA LEU A 13 -7.83 -0.14 5.25
C LEU A 13 -8.00 -1.25 6.28
N GLU A 14 -9.25 -1.54 6.64
CA GLU A 14 -9.64 -2.70 7.44
C GLU A 14 -10.33 -3.73 6.53
N PHE A 15 -10.00 -4.99 6.72
CA PHE A 15 -10.53 -6.14 5.99
C PHE A 15 -11.17 -7.11 6.97
N ASP A 16 -12.26 -7.75 6.56
CA ASP A 16 -12.96 -8.72 7.41
C ASP A 16 -12.18 -10.04 7.53
N SER A 17 -11.21 -10.27 6.64
CA SER A 17 -10.35 -11.45 6.68
C SER A 17 -9.02 -11.28 5.93
N ALA A 18 -8.07 -12.18 6.20
CA ALA A 18 -6.85 -12.33 5.42
C ALA A 18 -7.09 -12.57 3.93
N SER A 19 -8.14 -13.31 3.59
CA SER A 19 -8.48 -13.63 2.20
C SER A 19 -8.89 -12.39 1.41
N GLU A 20 -9.56 -11.42 2.04
CA GLU A 20 -9.89 -10.15 1.40
C GLU A 20 -8.67 -9.26 1.18
N LEU A 21 -7.79 -9.17 2.18
CA LEU A 21 -6.50 -8.51 2.02
C LEU A 21 -5.71 -9.12 0.85
N ASN A 22 -5.61 -10.44 0.78
CA ASN A 22 -4.87 -11.12 -0.28
C ASN A 22 -5.47 -10.83 -1.67
N ARG A 23 -6.80 -10.82 -1.80
CA ARG A 23 -7.48 -10.43 -3.05
C ARG A 23 -7.19 -8.99 -3.42
N TYR A 24 -7.21 -8.08 -2.45
CA TYR A 24 -6.90 -6.67 -2.68
C TYR A 24 -5.46 -6.46 -3.19
N ILE A 25 -4.48 -7.14 -2.59
CA ILE A 25 -3.08 -7.10 -3.04
C ILE A 25 -2.93 -7.71 -4.44
N ALA A 26 -3.54 -8.86 -4.69
CA ALA A 26 -3.51 -9.51 -6.01
C ALA A 26 -4.08 -8.61 -7.11
N ASP A 27 -5.14 -7.83 -6.83
CA ASP A 27 -5.71 -6.86 -7.77
C ASP A 27 -4.76 -5.71 -8.10
N ILE A 28 -3.96 -5.26 -7.12
CA ILE A 28 -2.93 -4.23 -7.33
C ILE A 28 -1.81 -4.78 -8.23
N GLU A 29 -1.37 -6.01 -7.95
CA GLU A 29 -0.33 -6.70 -8.72
C GLU A 29 -0.78 -7.01 -10.15
N ALA A 30 -2.02 -7.47 -10.34
CA ALA A 30 -2.61 -7.71 -11.64
C ALA A 30 -2.67 -6.42 -12.50
N LYS A 31 -2.88 -5.27 -11.85
CA LYS A 31 -2.84 -3.94 -12.48
C LYS A 31 -1.42 -3.41 -12.66
N LYS A 32 -0.39 -4.13 -12.21
CA LYS A 32 1.03 -3.75 -12.23
C LYS A 32 1.27 -2.37 -11.60
N GLN A 33 0.53 -2.06 -10.54
CA GLN A 33 0.69 -0.81 -9.79
C GLN A 33 1.70 -1.01 -8.68
N GLU A 34 2.58 -0.01 -8.49
CA GLU A 34 3.51 -0.02 -7.37
C GLU A 34 2.77 0.23 -6.05
N TYR A 35 3.18 -0.48 -5.01
CA TYR A 35 2.66 -0.33 -3.66
C TYR A 35 3.70 -0.72 -2.61
N SER A 36 3.49 -0.27 -1.37
CA SER A 36 4.26 -0.69 -0.20
C SER A 36 3.34 -0.76 1.01
N ILE A 37 3.33 -1.90 1.71
CA ILE A 37 2.62 -2.06 2.97
C ILE A 37 3.50 -1.45 4.07
N VAL A 38 3.00 -0.40 4.71
CA VAL A 38 3.71 0.39 5.73
C VAL A 38 3.50 -0.18 7.12
N ASP A 39 2.28 -0.64 7.40
CA ASP A 39 1.90 -1.23 8.69
C ASP A 39 0.86 -2.33 8.46
N ARG A 40 0.86 -3.34 9.32
CA ARG A 40 -0.14 -4.41 9.33
C ARG A 40 -0.44 -4.82 10.78
N LYS A 41 -1.72 -4.83 11.12
CA LYS A 41 -2.23 -5.17 12.45
C LYS A 41 -3.34 -6.21 12.34
N GLU A 42 -3.26 -7.22 13.18
CA GLU A 42 -4.37 -8.16 13.39
C GLU A 42 -5.33 -7.57 14.43
N LEU A 43 -6.62 -7.67 14.14
CA LEU A 43 -7.70 -7.14 14.97
C LEU A 43 -8.58 -8.28 15.49
N PRO A 44 -9.36 -8.05 16.55
CA PRO A 44 -10.31 -9.05 17.06
C PRO A 44 -11.30 -9.49 15.97
N GLY A 45 -11.56 -10.80 15.93
CA GLY A 45 -12.49 -11.41 14.98
C GLY A 45 -11.90 -11.67 13.60
N ASN A 46 -10.60 -12.00 13.50
CA ASN A 46 -9.87 -12.31 12.26
C ASN A 46 -9.74 -11.15 11.26
N ARG A 47 -10.11 -9.94 11.69
CA ARG A 47 -10.01 -8.73 10.89
C ARG A 47 -8.55 -8.29 10.79
N ILE A 48 -8.21 -7.61 9.71
CA ILE A 48 -6.85 -7.13 9.47
C ILE A 48 -6.91 -5.68 9.05
N MET A 49 -6.10 -4.85 9.69
CA MET A 49 -5.89 -3.47 9.27
C MET A 49 -4.50 -3.34 8.65
N ILE A 50 -4.42 -2.70 7.50
CA ILE A 50 -3.14 -2.31 6.90
C ILE A 50 -3.09 -0.80 6.71
N ARG A 51 -1.86 -0.27 6.72
CA ARG A 51 -1.54 1.00 6.09
C ARG A 51 -0.72 0.71 4.84
N ILE A 52 -1.12 1.26 3.69
CA ILE A 52 -0.50 0.98 2.39
C ILE A 52 -0.29 2.27 1.61
N HIS A 53 0.91 2.43 1.07
CA HIS A 53 1.21 3.41 0.04
C HIS A 53 0.95 2.78 -1.33
N ARG A 54 0.14 3.43 -2.19
CA ARG A 54 -0.19 2.93 -3.53
C ARG A 54 0.05 3.99 -4.60
N GLN A 55 0.56 3.57 -5.75
CA GLN A 55 0.83 4.46 -6.88
C GLN A 55 -0.42 5.22 -7.33
N TYR A 56 -0.27 6.53 -7.51
CA TYR A 56 -1.31 7.41 -8.03
C TYR A 56 -1.11 7.71 -9.51
N ASN A 57 -2.07 7.38 -10.38
CA ASN A 57 -2.12 7.81 -11.79
C ASN A 57 -0.79 7.69 -12.56
N LYS A 58 -0.06 6.58 -12.40
CA LYS A 58 1.26 6.31 -13.01
C LYS A 58 2.37 7.31 -12.63
N SER A 59 2.18 8.10 -11.57
CA SER A 59 3.24 8.92 -11.01
C SER A 59 4.41 8.03 -10.58
N PRO A 60 5.66 8.52 -10.65
CA PRO A 60 6.79 7.80 -10.06
C PRO A 60 6.47 7.48 -8.60
N PHE A 61 6.63 6.22 -8.22
CA PHE A 61 6.37 5.80 -6.85
C PHE A 61 7.59 6.15 -5.97
N PRO A 62 7.38 6.65 -4.75
CA PRO A 62 8.48 6.86 -3.83
C PRO A 62 9.03 5.51 -3.40
N THR A 63 10.14 5.09 -4.01
CA THR A 63 10.93 3.95 -3.53
C THR A 63 11.50 4.32 -2.16
N THR A 64 11.17 3.56 -1.12
CA THR A 64 11.84 3.65 0.18
C THR A 64 13.29 3.17 0.05
N GLU A 65 14.17 3.99 -0.52
CA GLU A 65 15.59 3.96 -0.22
C GLU A 65 15.79 4.77 1.07
N GLY A 66 15.50 4.14 2.21
CA GLY A 66 15.51 4.82 3.50
C GLY A 66 15.40 3.89 4.71
N GLY A 67 15.84 2.64 4.57
CA GLY A 67 16.33 1.88 5.72
C GLY A 67 17.83 2.06 5.75
N GLU A 68 18.32 2.97 6.59
CA GLU A 68 19.73 3.04 6.93
C GLU A 68 20.15 1.65 7.46
N ASN A 69 21.15 1.05 6.80
CA ASN A 69 21.81 -0.18 7.22
C ASN A 69 22.98 0.20 8.15
#